data_AF-A0A9P8BZG3-F1
#
_entry.id   AF-A0A9P8BZG3-F1
#
_cell.length_a   1.000
_cell.length_b   1.000
_cell.length_c   1.000
_cell.angle_alpha   90.00
_cell.angle_beta   90.00
_cell.angle_gamma   90.00
#
_symmetry.space_group_name_H-M   'P 1'
#
loop_
_entity.id
_entity.type
_entity.pdbx_description
1 polymer ?
#
loop_
_entity_poly.entity_id
_entity_poly.type
_entity_poly.pdbx_seq_one_letter_code
_entity_poly.pdbx_strand_id
1 'polypeptide(L)'
;MSPQPPTLFSSSLISSTIQAQLPEGYSIRPLEITDYSKGFYDCLAGLTVVGKVSEQSFIQTFEQMRRCENVYHIVVIEELAQHRIVATGTLIVEQKFLRGCAKAGHIEDIVVHDSQRGKKFGIRLIDQLKHIGTMVGCYKLLLTCAESNEVFYNKSGFVRKDLHMAVYLNNDTTTTTTSASAAPVAVPITAATATPSTSTCAPTAFSSSSSVAAILGAATNSNSITDITTTTTTSTPKARTVSIGALNASMESIMVK
;
A
#
# COMPACT_ATOMS: atom_id res chain seq x y z
N MET A 1 -23.86 -3.56 -15.67
CA MET A 1 -22.78 -3.89 -14.72
C MET A 1 -22.48 -2.62 -13.96
N SER A 2 -22.61 -2.63 -12.63
CA SER A 2 -22.19 -1.47 -11.82
C SER A 2 -20.69 -1.22 -12.08
N PRO A 3 -20.24 0.04 -12.16
CA PRO A 3 -18.83 0.33 -12.34
C PRO A 3 -18.04 -0.24 -11.15
N GLN A 4 -16.93 -0.92 -11.46
CA GLN A 4 -16.01 -1.42 -10.43
C GLN A 4 -15.40 -0.22 -9.68
N PRO A 5 -15.21 -0.32 -8.35
CA PRO A 5 -14.60 0.75 -7.58
C PRO A 5 -13.18 1.01 -8.10
N PRO A 6 -12.74 2.28 -8.12
CA PRO A 6 -11.37 2.59 -8.50
C PRO A 6 -10.33 1.93 -7.58
N THR A 7 -9.33 1.30 -8.19
CA THR A 7 -8.16 0.74 -7.51
C THR A 7 -6.99 1.72 -7.49
N LEU A 8 -6.07 1.55 -6.54
CA LEU A 8 -4.90 2.40 -6.39
C LEU A 8 -3.91 2.24 -7.55
N PHE A 9 -3.79 1.03 -8.10
CA PHE A 9 -2.98 0.72 -9.27
C PHE A 9 -3.64 -0.39 -10.10
N SER A 10 -3.06 -0.70 -11.27
CA SER A 10 -3.59 -1.72 -12.18
C SER A 10 -3.57 -3.12 -11.58
N SER A 11 -4.71 -3.79 -11.57
CA SER A 11 -4.85 -5.19 -11.12
C SER A 11 -4.04 -6.18 -11.96
N SER A 12 -3.54 -5.79 -13.14
CA SER A 12 -2.63 -6.62 -13.96
C SER A 12 -1.29 -6.92 -13.29
N LEU A 13 -0.93 -6.17 -12.26
CA LEU A 13 0.29 -6.40 -11.45
C LEU A 13 0.05 -7.43 -10.33
N ILE A 14 -1.17 -7.92 -10.14
CA ILE A 14 -1.48 -8.98 -9.19
C ILE A 14 -1.19 -10.35 -9.83
N SER A 15 -0.40 -11.17 -9.16
CA SER A 15 0.00 -12.49 -9.66
C SER A 15 -1.12 -13.50 -9.43
N SER A 16 -1.64 -14.07 -10.51
CA SER A 16 -2.62 -15.16 -10.45
C SER A 16 -2.07 -16.40 -9.73
N THR A 17 -0.76 -16.67 -9.88
CA THR A 17 -0.08 -17.75 -9.15
C THR A 17 -0.07 -17.53 -7.65
N ILE A 18 0.12 -16.29 -7.20
CA ILE A 18 0.09 -15.97 -5.76
C ILE A 18 -1.35 -15.99 -5.25
N GLN A 19 -2.30 -15.43 -6.02
CA GLN A 19 -3.73 -15.49 -5.71
C GLN A 19 -4.22 -16.92 -5.51
N ALA A 20 -3.77 -17.86 -6.34
CA ALA A 20 -4.14 -19.28 -6.24
C ALA A 20 -3.58 -19.98 -4.98
N GLN A 21 -2.62 -19.38 -4.27
CA GLN A 21 -2.05 -19.92 -3.03
C GLN A 21 -2.75 -19.40 -1.76
N LEU A 22 -3.72 -18.49 -1.88
CA LEU A 22 -4.57 -18.13 -0.75
C LEU A 22 -5.59 -19.25 -0.48
N PRO A 23 -6.04 -19.42 0.77
CA PRO A 23 -7.20 -20.26 1.06
C PRO A 23 -8.44 -19.77 0.29
N GLU A 24 -9.40 -20.68 0.09
CA GLU A 24 -10.69 -20.32 -0.48
C GLU A 24 -11.38 -19.22 0.35
N GLY A 25 -12.10 -18.32 -0.32
CA GLY A 25 -12.79 -17.20 0.32
C GLY A 25 -11.93 -15.96 0.55
N TYR A 26 -10.68 -15.93 0.05
CA TYR A 26 -9.80 -14.76 0.14
C TYR A 26 -9.33 -14.26 -1.23
N SER A 27 -9.20 -12.95 -1.35
CA SER A 27 -8.68 -12.29 -2.55
C SER A 27 -7.50 -11.38 -2.19
N ILE A 28 -6.40 -11.48 -2.92
CA ILE A 28 -5.31 -10.50 -2.91
C ILE A 28 -5.52 -9.53 -4.07
N ARG A 29 -5.54 -8.22 -3.79
CA ARG A 29 -5.87 -7.19 -4.79
C ARG A 29 -5.26 -5.84 -4.42
N PRO A 30 -5.25 -4.85 -5.34
CA PRO A 30 -4.89 -3.48 -4.98
C PRO A 30 -5.89 -2.90 -3.97
N LEU A 31 -5.45 -1.95 -3.16
CA LEU A 31 -6.33 -1.12 -2.34
C LEU A 31 -7.39 -0.43 -3.22
N GLU A 32 -8.63 -0.43 -2.77
CA GLU A 32 -9.76 0.25 -3.40
C GLU A 32 -10.18 1.49 -2.59
N ILE A 33 -10.73 2.49 -3.28
CA ILE A 33 -11.20 3.73 -2.64
C ILE A 33 -12.33 3.49 -1.61
N THR A 34 -13.02 2.34 -1.67
CA THR A 34 -14.09 1.95 -0.75
C THR A 34 -13.60 1.14 0.46
N ASP A 35 -12.31 0.78 0.52
CA ASP A 35 -11.78 -0.11 1.57
C ASP A 35 -11.72 0.53 2.95
N TYR A 36 -11.93 1.85 3.06
CA TYR A 36 -12.18 2.53 4.33
C TYR A 36 -13.31 1.83 5.11
N SER A 37 -14.45 1.60 4.46
CA SER A 37 -15.61 0.92 5.03
C SER A 37 -15.40 -0.58 5.27
N LYS A 38 -14.41 -1.18 4.60
CA LYS A 38 -14.06 -2.61 4.73
C LYS A 38 -13.05 -2.89 5.85
N GLY A 39 -12.75 -1.90 6.70
CA GLY A 39 -11.88 -2.10 7.87
C GLY A 39 -10.39 -2.01 7.59
N PHE A 40 -9.98 -1.30 6.53
CA PHE A 40 -8.57 -1.11 6.22
C PHE A 40 -7.76 -0.59 7.42
N TYR A 41 -8.27 0.42 8.12
CA TYR A 41 -7.61 0.98 9.30
C TYR A 41 -7.64 0.07 10.53
N ASP A 42 -8.67 -0.77 10.69
CA ASP A 42 -8.70 -1.78 11.76
C ASP A 42 -7.57 -2.81 11.56
N CYS A 43 -7.27 -3.15 10.30
CA CYS A 43 -6.14 -4.01 9.98
C CYS A 43 -4.80 -3.31 10.27
N LEU A 44 -4.65 -2.04 9.87
CA LEU A 44 -3.43 -1.24 10.13
C LEU A 44 -3.16 -0.99 11.62
N ALA A 45 -4.20 -0.92 12.44
CA ALA A 45 -4.06 -0.73 13.89
C ALA A 45 -3.28 -1.88 14.57
N GLY A 46 -3.16 -3.05 13.93
CA GLY A 46 -2.30 -4.14 14.39
C GLY A 46 -0.80 -3.88 14.25
N LEU A 47 -0.41 -2.83 13.51
CA LEU A 47 0.99 -2.47 13.27
C LEU A 47 1.47 -1.33 14.16
N THR A 48 0.73 -0.21 14.18
CA THR A 48 1.12 1.02 14.86
C THR A 48 -0.07 1.95 15.10
N VAL A 49 0.19 3.13 15.67
CA VAL A 49 -0.81 4.18 15.90
C VAL A 49 -1.29 4.73 14.56
N VAL A 50 -2.57 4.51 14.25
CA VAL A 50 -3.25 5.07 13.06
C VAL A 50 -3.71 6.51 13.30
N GLY A 51 -4.18 6.82 14.51
CA GLY A 51 -4.84 8.09 14.82
C GLY A 51 -6.32 8.13 14.39
N LYS A 52 -6.95 9.31 14.48
CA LYS A 52 -8.33 9.51 14.03
C LYS A 52 -8.31 9.93 12.56
N VAL A 53 -8.80 9.04 11.68
CA VAL A 53 -8.88 9.30 10.23
C VAL A 53 -10.34 9.28 9.78
N SER A 54 -10.77 10.30 9.06
CA SER A 54 -12.09 10.33 8.42
C SER A 54 -12.03 9.68 7.04
N GLU A 55 -13.18 9.22 6.54
CA GLU A 55 -13.31 8.68 5.18
C GLU A 55 -12.86 9.69 4.12
N GLN A 56 -13.17 10.97 4.32
CA GLN A 56 -12.72 12.04 3.43
C GLN A 56 -11.19 12.15 3.36
N SER A 57 -10.51 12.07 4.51
CA SER A 57 -9.05 12.07 4.54
C SER A 57 -8.47 10.84 3.84
N PHE A 58 -9.06 9.66 4.05
CA PHE A 58 -8.67 8.45 3.34
C PHE A 58 -8.79 8.62 1.82
N ILE A 59 -9.94 9.09 1.33
CA ILE A 59 -10.19 9.33 -0.10
C ILE A 59 -9.18 10.34 -0.66
N GLN A 60 -8.92 11.43 0.07
CA GLN A 60 -7.95 12.43 -0.35
C GLN A 60 -6.53 11.86 -0.48
N THR A 61 -6.07 11.10 0.52
CA THR A 61 -4.76 10.45 0.49
C THR A 61 -4.68 9.39 -0.62
N PHE A 62 -5.72 8.57 -0.78
CA PHE A 62 -5.82 7.59 -1.87
C PHE A 62 -5.65 8.25 -3.24
N GLU A 63 -6.38 9.34 -3.48
CA GLU A 63 -6.31 10.07 -4.75
C GLU A 63 -4.97 10.78 -4.96
N GLN A 64 -4.30 11.22 -3.89
CA GLN A 64 -2.93 11.76 -3.99
C GLN A 64 -1.94 10.66 -4.39
N MET A 65 -1.98 9.50 -3.72
CA MET A 65 -1.12 8.36 -4.03
C MET A 65 -1.38 7.84 -5.45
N ARG A 66 -2.65 7.75 -5.87
CA ARG A 66 -3.02 7.26 -7.21
C ARG A 66 -2.48 8.14 -8.34
N ARG A 67 -2.34 9.45 -8.12
CA ARG A 67 -1.74 10.39 -9.09
C ARG A 67 -0.23 10.22 -9.24
N CYS A 68 0.43 9.61 -8.25
CA CYS A 68 1.85 9.29 -8.32
C CYS A 68 2.05 7.98 -9.08
N GLU A 69 2.06 8.07 -10.41
CA GLU A 69 2.17 6.91 -11.29
C GLU A 69 3.37 6.02 -10.93
N ASN A 70 3.09 4.73 -10.74
CA ASN A 70 4.09 3.70 -10.44
C ASN A 70 4.94 3.96 -9.18
N VAL A 71 4.46 4.76 -8.23
CA VAL A 71 5.14 4.99 -6.94
C VAL A 71 4.54 4.11 -5.84
N TYR A 72 3.24 4.23 -5.57
CA TYR A 72 2.59 3.55 -4.45
C TYR A 72 1.83 2.29 -4.91
N HIS A 73 2.15 1.16 -4.29
CA HIS A 73 1.49 -0.11 -4.54
C HIS A 73 1.05 -0.72 -3.20
N ILE A 74 -0.15 -0.35 -2.75
CA ILE A 74 -0.75 -0.92 -1.53
C ILE A 74 -1.59 -2.13 -1.92
N VAL A 75 -1.16 -3.31 -1.45
CA VAL A 75 -1.81 -4.60 -1.66
C VAL A 75 -2.57 -4.98 -0.41
N VAL A 76 -3.83 -5.39 -0.57
CA VAL A 76 -4.66 -5.90 0.51
C VAL A 76 -5.07 -7.35 0.26
N ILE A 77 -5.34 -8.06 1.34
CA ILE A 77 -6.08 -9.34 1.31
C ILE A 77 -7.45 -9.09 1.93
N GLU A 78 -8.50 -9.40 1.18
CA GLU A 78 -9.90 -9.33 1.60
C GLU A 78 -10.45 -10.73 1.91
N GLU A 79 -11.16 -10.87 3.02
CA GLU A 79 -12.04 -11.99 3.32
C GLU A 79 -13.42 -11.74 2.69
N LEU A 80 -13.75 -12.53 1.67
CA LEU A 80 -14.91 -12.29 0.81
C LEU A 80 -16.25 -12.54 1.50
N ALA A 81 -16.28 -13.42 2.51
CA ALA A 81 -17.52 -13.72 3.23
C ALA A 81 -18.03 -12.54 4.07
N GLN A 82 -17.12 -11.70 4.56
CA GLN A 82 -17.43 -10.57 5.44
C GLN A 82 -17.12 -9.21 4.81
N HIS A 83 -16.55 -9.18 3.61
CA HIS A 83 -16.05 -7.97 2.94
C HIS A 83 -15.10 -7.16 3.83
N ARG A 84 -14.14 -7.85 4.46
CA ARG A 84 -13.20 -7.26 5.42
C ARG A 84 -11.77 -7.36 4.92
N ILE A 85 -11.03 -6.27 5.05
CA ILE A 85 -9.58 -6.28 4.87
C ILE A 85 -8.94 -6.96 6.06
N VAL A 86 -8.16 -8.00 5.78
CA VAL A 86 -7.56 -8.87 6.81
C VAL A 86 -6.03 -8.86 6.78
N ALA A 87 -5.43 -8.34 5.72
CA ALA A 87 -4.00 -8.09 5.66
C ALA A 87 -3.70 -6.96 4.67
N THR A 88 -2.59 -6.25 4.89
CA THR A 88 -2.12 -5.23 3.96
C THR A 88 -0.59 -5.16 3.94
N GLY A 89 -0.04 -4.68 2.84
CA GLY A 89 1.37 -4.41 2.65
C GLY A 89 1.59 -3.40 1.53
N THR A 90 2.60 -2.56 1.68
CA THR A 90 2.90 -1.47 0.75
C THR A 90 4.24 -1.70 0.08
N LEU A 91 4.32 -1.45 -1.22
CA LEU A 91 5.57 -1.23 -1.93
C LEU A 91 5.62 0.21 -2.44
N ILE A 92 6.65 0.95 -2.03
CA ILE A 92 6.97 2.29 -2.53
C ILE A 92 8.15 2.17 -3.49
N VAL A 93 7.99 2.64 -4.71
CA VAL A 93 9.03 2.61 -5.73
C VAL A 93 9.74 3.95 -5.79
N GLU A 94 11.02 3.95 -5.45
CA GLU A 94 11.88 5.12 -5.47
C GLU A 94 12.72 5.13 -6.75
N GLN A 95 12.57 6.19 -7.55
CA GLN A 95 13.42 6.46 -8.69
C GLN A 95 14.75 7.07 -8.22
N LYS A 96 15.88 6.52 -8.67
CA LYS A 96 17.21 7.01 -8.33
C LYS A 96 17.95 7.49 -9.58
N PHE A 97 18.94 8.37 -9.41
CA PHE A 97 19.91 8.71 -10.47
C PHE A 97 21.06 7.69 -10.54
N LEU A 98 21.43 7.11 -9.39
CA LEU A 98 22.46 6.07 -9.33
C LEU A 98 22.02 4.79 -10.06
N ARG A 99 23.00 3.94 -10.39
CA ARG A 99 22.81 2.67 -11.12
C ARG A 99 22.10 2.86 -12.46
N GLY A 100 22.43 3.94 -13.18
CA GLY A 100 21.87 4.20 -14.51
C GLY A 100 20.37 4.51 -14.47
N CYS A 101 19.97 5.43 -13.59
CA CYS A 101 18.57 5.79 -13.38
C CYS A 101 17.68 4.59 -12.96
N ALA A 102 18.17 3.74 -12.05
CA ALA A 102 17.43 2.55 -11.61
C ALA A 102 16.35 2.87 -10.55
N LYS A 103 15.48 1.90 -10.28
CA LYS A 103 14.45 1.96 -9.24
C LYS A 103 14.77 1.05 -8.06
N ALA A 104 14.56 1.52 -6.84
CA ALA A 104 14.57 0.68 -5.63
C ALA A 104 13.15 0.59 -5.08
N GLY A 105 12.74 -0.60 -4.62
CA GLY A 105 11.47 -0.77 -3.93
C GLY A 105 11.64 -0.83 -2.42
N HIS A 106 10.77 -0.16 -1.67
CA HIS A 106 10.71 -0.18 -0.22
C HIS A 106 9.41 -0.84 0.21
N ILE A 107 9.50 -1.93 0.95
CA ILE A 107 8.35 -2.65 1.49
C ILE A 107 8.06 -2.10 2.88
N GLU A 108 6.84 -1.59 3.05
CA GLU A 108 6.35 -0.94 4.26
C GLU A 108 5.00 -1.53 4.68
N ASP A 109 4.58 -1.21 5.90
CA ASP A 109 3.23 -1.44 6.43
C ASP A 109 2.69 -2.87 6.30
N ILE A 110 3.56 -3.87 6.50
CA ILE A 110 3.16 -5.29 6.47
C ILE A 110 2.43 -5.65 7.76
N VAL A 111 1.15 -5.99 7.64
CA VAL A 111 0.33 -6.42 8.77
C VAL A 111 -0.72 -7.44 8.36
N VAL A 112 -1.01 -8.36 9.27
CA VAL A 112 -2.10 -9.34 9.17
C VAL A 112 -2.94 -9.19 10.42
N HIS A 113 -4.26 -9.06 10.26
CA HIS A 113 -5.20 -8.98 11.35
C HIS A 113 -5.05 -10.20 12.28
N ASP A 114 -5.16 -10.00 13.59
CA ASP A 114 -4.80 -10.99 14.60
C ASP A 114 -5.59 -12.30 14.48
N SER A 115 -6.89 -12.20 14.20
CA SER A 115 -7.76 -13.36 13.96
C SER A 115 -7.43 -14.15 12.68
N GLN A 116 -6.53 -13.63 11.85
CA GLN A 116 -6.22 -14.15 10.51
C GLN A 116 -4.75 -14.61 10.39
N ARG A 117 -4.00 -14.58 11.51
CA ARG A 117 -2.63 -15.10 11.60
C ARG A 117 -2.58 -16.62 11.37
N GLY A 118 -1.41 -17.15 11.02
CA GLY A 118 -1.22 -18.58 10.73
C GLY A 118 -1.65 -19.03 9.33
N LYS A 119 -2.41 -18.21 8.58
CA LYS A 119 -2.87 -18.50 7.20
C LYS A 119 -1.85 -18.15 6.10
N LYS A 120 -0.60 -17.87 6.48
CA LYS A 120 0.51 -17.47 5.58
C LYS A 120 0.30 -16.16 4.79
N PHE A 121 -0.70 -15.34 5.14
CA PHE A 121 -0.98 -14.07 4.47
C PHE A 121 0.22 -13.11 4.43
N GLY A 122 0.99 -13.01 5.51
CA GLY A 122 2.19 -12.17 5.52
C GLY A 122 3.20 -12.57 4.43
N ILE A 123 3.46 -13.88 4.25
CA ILE A 123 4.37 -14.36 3.20
C ILE A 123 3.78 -14.08 1.82
N ARG A 124 2.46 -14.26 1.63
CA ARG A 124 1.78 -13.96 0.35
C ARG A 124 1.88 -12.48 -0.03
N LEU A 125 1.76 -11.58 0.94
CA LEU A 125 1.99 -10.15 0.72
C LEU A 125 3.43 -9.90 0.27
N ILE A 126 4.42 -10.46 0.96
CA ILE A 126 5.82 -10.29 0.57
C ILE A 126 6.10 -10.84 -0.83
N ASP A 127 5.59 -12.02 -1.16
CA ASP A 127 5.73 -12.60 -2.49
C ASP A 127 5.08 -11.70 -3.56
N GLN A 128 3.91 -11.14 -3.28
CA GLN A 128 3.19 -10.26 -4.20
C GLN A 128 3.92 -8.93 -4.40
N LEU A 129 4.45 -8.31 -3.33
CA LEU A 129 5.23 -7.08 -3.43
C LEU A 129 6.56 -7.33 -4.15
N LYS A 130 7.20 -8.49 -3.95
CA LYS A 130 8.38 -8.91 -4.73
C LYS A 130 8.06 -9.05 -6.22
N HIS A 131 6.92 -9.65 -6.54
CA HIS A 131 6.45 -9.77 -7.91
C HIS A 131 6.24 -8.40 -8.55
N ILE A 132 5.52 -7.49 -7.88
CA ILE A 132 5.29 -6.12 -8.37
C ILE A 132 6.64 -5.42 -8.58
N GLY A 133 7.52 -5.43 -7.58
CA GLY A 133 8.85 -4.83 -7.67
C GLY A 133 9.67 -5.32 -8.87
N THR A 134 9.58 -6.62 -9.17
CA THR A 134 10.21 -7.20 -10.36
C THR A 134 9.58 -6.67 -11.64
N MET A 135 8.25 -6.67 -11.72
CA MET A 135 7.50 -6.21 -12.90
C MET A 135 7.75 -4.72 -13.21
N VAL A 136 7.90 -3.88 -12.19
CA VAL A 136 8.17 -2.44 -12.37
C VAL A 136 9.66 -2.12 -12.54
N GLY A 137 10.53 -3.13 -12.54
CA GLY A 137 11.96 -2.98 -12.81
C GLY A 137 12.79 -2.47 -11.62
N CYS A 138 12.41 -2.78 -10.39
CA CYS A 138 13.25 -2.52 -9.23
C CYS A 138 14.51 -3.42 -9.28
N TYR A 139 15.69 -2.83 -9.11
CA TYR A 139 16.94 -3.61 -9.05
C TYR A 139 17.15 -4.26 -7.68
N LYS A 140 16.48 -3.74 -6.64
CA LYS A 140 16.46 -4.30 -5.29
C LYS A 140 15.17 -3.93 -4.58
N LEU A 141 14.87 -4.72 -3.55
CA LEU A 141 13.83 -4.44 -2.58
C LEU A 141 14.46 -4.33 -1.19
N LEU A 142 13.95 -3.40 -0.40
CA LEU A 142 14.40 -3.08 0.94
C LEU A 142 13.21 -3.10 1.90
N LEU A 143 13.47 -3.38 3.16
CA LEU A 143 12.53 -3.24 4.25
C LEU A 143 13.28 -3.04 5.56
N THR A 144 12.59 -2.49 6.55
CA THR A 144 13.08 -2.41 7.92
C THR A 144 12.21 -3.30 8.81
N CYS A 145 12.81 -3.96 9.81
CA CYS A 145 12.06 -4.80 10.73
C CYS A 145 12.73 -4.87 12.10
N ALA A 146 11.93 -5.19 13.13
CA ALA A 146 12.45 -5.57 14.43
C ALA A 146 13.22 -6.89 14.35
N GLU A 147 14.23 -7.09 15.21
CA GLU A 147 15.08 -8.29 15.19
C GLU A 147 14.28 -9.59 15.32
N SER A 148 13.20 -9.58 16.11
CA SER A 148 12.31 -10.73 16.28
C SER A 148 11.63 -11.19 14.98
N ASN A 149 11.51 -10.30 13.99
CA ASN A 149 10.89 -10.58 12.69
C ASN A 149 11.90 -10.97 11.61
N GLU A 150 13.21 -10.92 11.87
CA GLU A 150 14.23 -11.21 10.86
C GLU A 150 14.07 -12.62 10.27
N VAL A 151 13.78 -13.62 11.11
CA VAL A 151 13.57 -15.02 10.66
C VAL A 151 12.42 -15.13 9.67
N PHE A 152 11.37 -14.32 9.81
CA PHE A 152 10.26 -14.28 8.87
C PHE A 152 10.70 -13.76 7.50
N TYR A 153 11.46 -12.66 7.46
CA TYR A 153 11.92 -12.07 6.21
C TYR A 153 13.03 -12.89 5.52
N ASN A 154 13.89 -13.56 6.30
CA ASN A 154 14.90 -14.49 5.77
C ASN A 154 14.28 -15.65 4.99
N LYS A 155 13.13 -16.18 5.46
CA LYS A 155 12.36 -17.20 4.71
C LYS A 155 11.86 -16.70 3.36
N SER A 156 11.72 -15.40 3.19
CA SER A 156 11.31 -14.76 1.94
C SER A 156 12.49 -14.30 1.08
N GLY A 157 13.73 -14.65 1.46
CA GLY A 157 14.96 -14.36 0.71
C GLY A 157 15.58 -12.99 1.00
N PHE A 158 15.09 -12.26 2.01
CA PHE A 158 15.77 -11.06 2.50
C PHE A 158 16.99 -11.45 3.33
N VAL A 159 17.96 -10.54 3.42
CA VAL A 159 19.16 -10.71 4.24
C VAL A 159 19.45 -9.38 4.95
N ARG A 160 19.94 -9.45 6.19
CA ARG A 160 20.41 -8.28 6.94
C ARG A 160 21.58 -7.62 6.18
N LYS A 161 21.49 -6.31 5.93
CA LYS A 161 22.50 -5.54 5.19
C LYS A 161 23.04 -4.34 5.96
N ASP A 162 22.15 -3.46 6.40
CA ASP A 162 22.49 -2.16 6.96
C ASP A 162 21.71 -1.87 8.25
N LEU A 163 22.10 -0.80 8.95
CA LEU A 163 21.38 -0.27 10.11
C LEU A 163 20.29 0.71 9.68
N HIS A 164 19.15 0.68 10.36
CA HIS A 164 18.09 1.68 10.20
C HIS A 164 18.21 2.75 11.28
N MET A 165 18.21 4.01 10.86
CA MET A 165 18.37 5.18 11.74
C MET A 165 17.15 6.08 11.63
N ALA A 166 16.69 6.65 12.73
CA ALA A 166 15.51 7.52 12.75
C ALA A 166 15.76 8.81 13.56
N VAL A 167 15.24 9.92 13.04
CA VAL A 167 15.09 11.19 13.78
C VAL A 167 13.62 11.57 13.71
N TYR A 168 12.96 11.68 14.86
CA TYR A 168 11.57 12.10 14.97
C TYR A 168 11.52 13.63 15.06
N LEU A 169 10.97 14.29 14.02
CA LEU A 169 11.06 15.74 13.86
C LEU A 169 10.02 16.53 14.68
N ASN A 170 8.93 15.90 15.12
CA ASN A 170 7.84 16.53 15.87
C ASN A 170 7.45 15.64 17.06
N ASN A 171 8.13 15.82 18.19
CA ASN A 171 7.59 15.38 19.48
C ASN A 171 6.93 16.59 20.11
N ASP A 172 5.60 16.71 20.04
CA ASP A 172 4.89 17.63 20.92
C ASP A 172 5.20 17.19 22.37
N THR A 173 6.09 17.94 23.02
CA THR A 173 6.30 17.89 24.47
C THR A 173 5.07 18.45 25.16
N THR A 174 3.96 17.71 25.12
CA THR A 174 2.90 17.84 26.12
C THR A 174 3.18 16.80 27.18
N THR A 175 3.93 17.23 28.17
CA THR A 175 4.22 16.55 29.43
C THR A 175 2.96 15.88 29.98
N THR A 176 2.91 14.56 29.95
CA THR A 176 2.18 13.80 30.96
C THR A 176 3.18 12.86 31.60
N THR A 177 3.56 13.21 32.81
CA THR A 177 4.34 12.37 33.72
C THR A 177 3.54 11.10 34.00
N THR A 178 3.83 10.02 33.30
CA THR A 178 3.53 8.68 33.78
C THR A 178 4.66 7.75 33.36
N SER A 179 5.18 7.09 34.38
CA SER A 179 6.30 6.15 34.39
C SER A 179 6.38 5.22 33.19
N ALA A 180 7.62 5.01 32.75
CA ALA A 180 8.06 4.03 31.76
C ALA A 180 7.19 2.76 31.72
N SER A 181 6.53 2.55 30.58
CA SER A 181 6.03 1.23 30.18
C SER A 181 6.74 0.86 28.89
N ALA A 182 7.43 -0.28 28.93
CA ALA A 182 8.20 -0.83 27.83
C ALA A 182 7.34 -0.96 26.55
N ALA A 183 8.00 -0.79 25.40
CA ALA A 183 7.41 -1.11 24.10
C ALA A 183 6.75 -2.51 24.15
N PRO A 184 5.56 -2.70 23.56
CA PRO A 184 4.91 -4.00 23.57
C PRO A 184 5.82 -4.99 22.86
N VAL A 185 6.27 -5.99 23.62
CA VAL A 185 7.00 -7.15 23.10
C VAL A 185 6.09 -7.84 22.09
N ALA A 186 6.50 -7.82 20.81
CA ALA A 186 5.88 -8.66 19.80
C ALA A 186 5.97 -10.12 20.26
N VAL A 187 4.83 -10.71 20.61
CA VAL A 187 4.72 -12.11 21.03
C VAL A 187 5.10 -12.99 19.83
N PRO A 188 5.99 -13.99 20.00
CA PRO A 188 6.45 -14.83 18.90
C PRO A 188 5.28 -15.62 18.30
N ILE A 189 5.23 -15.67 16.96
CA ILE A 189 4.32 -16.52 16.21
C ILE A 189 4.85 -17.96 16.31
N THR A 190 4.44 -18.70 17.34
CA THR A 190 4.60 -20.17 17.40
C THR A 190 3.40 -20.85 16.75
N ALA A 191 3.71 -21.84 15.89
CA ALA A 191 2.72 -22.67 15.23
C ALA A 191 2.07 -23.62 16.26
N ALA A 192 0.76 -23.49 16.46
CA ALA A 192 -0.04 -24.46 17.21
C ALA A 192 -0.85 -25.32 16.24
N THR A 193 -0.58 -26.63 16.30
CA THR A 193 -1.30 -27.69 15.61
C THR A 193 -2.61 -27.96 16.36
N ALA A 194 -3.77 -27.90 15.70
CA ALA A 194 -5.03 -28.36 16.26
C ALA A 194 -5.81 -29.20 15.24
N THR A 195 -6.16 -30.41 15.67
CA THR A 195 -7.07 -31.37 15.05
C THR A 195 -8.54 -31.00 15.30
N PRO A 196 -9.51 -31.45 14.48
CA PRO A 196 -10.87 -30.94 14.51
C PRO A 196 -11.82 -31.76 15.39
N SER A 197 -12.80 -31.10 15.99
CA SER A 197 -14.04 -31.71 16.46
C SER A 197 -15.25 -30.89 16.03
N THR A 198 -16.20 -31.58 15.43
CA THR A 198 -17.47 -31.17 14.84
C THR A 198 -18.52 -30.71 15.88
N SER A 199 -19.33 -29.70 15.55
CA SER A 199 -20.80 -29.78 15.73
C SER A 199 -21.54 -28.65 15.02
N THR A 200 -22.69 -29.02 14.49
CA THR A 200 -23.69 -28.30 13.68
C THR A 200 -24.67 -27.49 14.52
N CYS A 201 -25.15 -26.33 14.05
CA CYS A 201 -26.59 -26.01 13.89
C CYS A 201 -26.81 -24.60 13.30
N ALA A 202 -27.84 -24.45 12.47
CA ALA A 202 -28.43 -23.19 11.97
C ALA A 202 -29.97 -23.41 11.93
N PRO A 203 -30.83 -22.45 11.55
CA PRO A 203 -30.79 -20.98 11.63
C PRO A 203 -32.07 -20.38 12.25
N THR A 204 -32.13 -19.06 12.47
CA THR A 204 -33.40 -18.30 12.49
C THR A 204 -33.23 -16.94 11.81
N ALA A 205 -34.20 -16.62 10.96
CA ALA A 205 -34.35 -15.41 10.17
C ALA A 205 -34.82 -14.21 11.00
N PHE A 206 -34.51 -12.99 10.53
CA PHE A 206 -35.39 -11.84 10.71
C PHE A 206 -35.23 -10.84 9.56
N SER A 207 -36.37 -10.37 9.05
CA SER A 207 -36.48 -9.41 7.96
C SER A 207 -36.61 -7.99 8.51
N SER A 208 -36.19 -6.98 7.74
CA SER A 208 -37.02 -5.80 7.51
C SER A 208 -36.48 -4.94 6.37
N SER A 209 -37.42 -4.61 5.49
CA SER A 209 -37.39 -3.66 4.37
C SER A 209 -36.98 -2.24 4.74
N SER A 210 -36.44 -1.48 3.78
CA SER A 210 -37.07 -0.24 3.30
C SER A 210 -36.48 0.24 1.99
N SER A 211 -37.39 0.50 1.07
CA SER A 211 -37.33 1.08 -0.27
C SER A 211 -37.04 2.59 -0.27
N VAL A 212 -36.29 3.09 -1.25
CA VAL A 212 -36.54 4.43 -1.82
C VAL A 212 -36.32 4.39 -3.33
N ALA A 213 -37.26 5.04 -4.03
CA ALA A 213 -37.56 4.96 -5.44
C ALA A 213 -36.60 5.75 -6.36
N ALA A 214 -36.67 5.36 -7.63
CA ALA A 214 -36.09 5.99 -8.79
C ALA A 214 -36.62 7.41 -9.07
N ILE A 215 -35.75 8.25 -9.64
CA ILE A 215 -36.16 9.37 -10.50
C ILE A 215 -35.48 9.16 -11.85
N LEU A 216 -36.31 8.91 -12.87
CA LEU A 216 -35.96 8.90 -14.29
C LEU A 216 -36.38 10.24 -14.88
N GLY A 217 -35.45 10.95 -15.52
CA GLY A 217 -35.72 12.13 -16.34
C GLY A 217 -34.85 12.07 -17.58
N ALA A 218 -35.49 11.84 -18.72
CA ALA A 218 -34.87 11.51 -20.00
C ALA A 218 -34.33 12.73 -20.76
N ALA A 219 -33.50 12.38 -21.76
CA ALA A 219 -32.79 13.18 -22.74
C ALA A 219 -33.61 14.21 -23.53
N THR A 220 -32.92 15.20 -24.10
CA THR A 220 -33.03 15.53 -25.54
C THR A 220 -31.68 16.02 -26.09
N ASN A 221 -31.55 15.83 -27.40
CA ASN A 221 -30.37 15.84 -28.25
C ASN A 221 -30.48 17.01 -29.24
N SER A 222 -29.38 17.68 -29.63
CA SER A 222 -29.17 18.19 -31.00
C SER A 222 -27.89 19.03 -31.22
N ASN A 223 -27.02 18.51 -32.10
CA ASN A 223 -26.29 19.12 -33.23
C ASN A 223 -25.65 20.52 -33.20
N SER A 224 -24.37 20.59 -33.60
CA SER A 224 -23.80 21.23 -34.84
C SER A 224 -22.31 21.58 -34.62
N ILE A 225 -21.36 20.93 -35.32
CA ILE A 225 -20.64 21.33 -36.55
C ILE A 225 -20.18 22.80 -36.60
N THR A 226 -18.85 23.03 -36.60
CA THR A 226 -18.08 23.67 -37.69
C THR A 226 -16.57 23.49 -37.50
N ASP A 227 -15.91 23.03 -38.56
CA ASP A 227 -14.46 23.04 -38.79
C ASP A 227 -13.89 24.45 -38.91
N ILE A 228 -12.67 24.70 -38.43
CA ILE A 228 -11.70 25.60 -39.08
C ILE A 228 -10.26 25.08 -38.85
N THR A 229 -9.65 24.68 -39.96
CA THR A 229 -8.21 24.43 -40.22
C THR A 229 -7.38 25.71 -40.05
N THR A 230 -6.09 25.65 -39.64
CA THR A 230 -4.94 26.38 -40.25
C THR A 230 -3.64 26.16 -39.43
N THR A 231 -2.73 25.37 -40.00
CA THR A 231 -1.32 25.67 -40.35
C THR A 231 -0.31 26.20 -39.30
N THR A 232 0.66 25.32 -39.00
CA THR A 232 2.13 25.49 -38.95
C THR A 232 2.75 26.83 -38.54
N THR A 233 3.64 26.81 -37.53
CA THR A 233 5.00 27.40 -37.65
C THR A 233 5.90 27.01 -36.48
N THR A 234 7.09 26.55 -36.85
CA THR A 234 8.29 26.28 -36.05
C THR A 234 8.91 27.56 -35.48
N SER A 235 9.31 27.58 -34.21
CA SER A 235 10.49 28.34 -33.77
C SER A 235 11.07 27.79 -32.46
N THR A 236 12.34 27.38 -32.53
CA THR A 236 13.24 27.07 -31.42
C THR A 236 13.74 28.35 -30.74
N PRO A 237 13.86 28.40 -29.40
CA PRO A 237 14.74 29.36 -28.75
C PRO A 237 16.09 28.73 -28.36
N LYS A 238 17.14 29.47 -28.72
CA LYS A 238 18.57 29.28 -28.43
C LYS A 238 18.86 29.00 -26.96
N ALA A 239 19.78 28.05 -26.74
CA ALA A 239 20.50 27.84 -25.50
C ALA A 239 21.26 29.11 -25.07
N ARG A 240 21.08 29.50 -23.80
CA ARG A 240 21.89 30.53 -23.14
C ARG A 240 22.93 29.83 -22.26
N THR A 241 24.17 29.87 -22.70
CA THR A 241 25.35 29.45 -21.93
C THR A 241 25.48 30.34 -20.70
N VAL A 242 25.42 29.75 -19.51
CA VAL A 242 25.80 30.41 -18.25
C VAL A 242 27.17 29.87 -17.85
N SER A 243 28.17 30.74 -17.88
CA SER A 243 29.52 30.50 -17.38
C SER A 243 29.49 30.37 -15.86
N ILE A 244 29.73 29.18 -15.33
CA ILE A 244 29.97 28.97 -13.89
C ILE A 244 31.45 29.21 -13.63
N GLY A 245 31.77 30.45 -13.28
CA GLY A 245 33.06 30.82 -12.71
C GLY A 245 33.12 30.40 -11.25
N ALA A 246 34.14 29.61 -10.92
CA ALA A 246 34.77 29.36 -9.63
C ALA A 246 34.07 29.87 -8.36
N LEU A 247 33.63 28.92 -7.52
CA LEU A 247 33.62 29.08 -6.08
C LEU A 247 34.48 27.96 -5.48
N ASN A 248 35.67 28.35 -5.03
CA ASN A 248 36.60 27.49 -4.30
C ASN A 248 36.26 27.51 -2.79
N ALA A 249 36.51 26.36 -2.18
CA ALA A 249 36.87 26.13 -0.78
C ALA A 249 35.80 26.41 0.28
N SER A 250 35.09 25.35 0.70
CA SER A 250 35.31 24.70 2.00
C SER A 250 34.11 23.81 2.29
N MET A 251 34.21 22.51 1.97
CA MET A 251 33.36 21.50 2.59
C MET A 251 34.28 20.43 3.15
N GLU A 252 34.38 20.44 4.46
CA GLU A 252 34.90 19.32 5.23
C GLU A 252 34.25 18.02 4.77
N SER A 253 35.10 17.01 4.74
CA SER A 253 34.81 15.60 4.46
C SER A 253 33.47 15.13 5.03
N ILE A 254 32.44 15.07 4.18
CA ILE A 254 31.35 14.11 4.32
C ILE A 254 31.62 12.98 3.34
N MET A 255 32.60 12.15 3.68
CA MET A 255 32.68 10.80 3.15
C MET A 255 31.59 9.96 3.83
N VAL A 256 30.40 9.91 3.24
CA VAL A 256 29.59 8.70 3.35
C VAL A 256 30.21 7.71 2.36
N LYS A 257 30.86 6.67 2.90
CA LYS A 257 31.48 5.60 2.11
C LYS A 257 30.48 4.93 1.18
#